data_AF-A0A1I1Z588-F1
#
_entry.id   AF-A0A1I1Z588-F1
#
_cell.length_a   1.000
_cell.length_b   1.000
_cell.length_c   1.000
_cell.angle_alpha   90.00
_cell.angle_beta   90.00
_cell.angle_gamma   90.00
#
_symmetry.space_group_name_H-M   'P 1'
#
loop_
_entity.id
_entity.type
_entity.pdbx_description
1 polymer ?
#
loop_
_entity_poly.entity_id
_entity_poly.type
_entity_poly.pdbx_seq_one_letter_code
_entity_poly.pdbx_strand_id
1 'polypeptide(L)'
;MPNQNQQVMQAQQAIQQAQQNMQNAANDPQKLQQAQQQLQQAQQGLQQMQQQGASQNQQQLQQAQQELQQAQQQLQQIQQQG
;
A
#
# COMPACT_ATOMS: atom_id res chain seq x y z
N MET A 1 23.85 3.81 6.03
CA MET A 1 22.54 4.47 5.97
C MET A 1 21.46 3.38 5.89
N PRO A 2 20.79 2.98 6.98
CA PRO A 2 19.90 1.81 6.98
C PRO A 2 18.40 2.08 6.75
N ASN A 3 17.97 3.29 6.38
CA ASN A 3 16.54 3.65 6.45
C ASN A 3 15.68 3.24 5.23
N GLN A 4 16.26 2.89 4.08
CA GLN A 4 15.49 2.60 2.87
C GLN A 4 14.71 1.27 2.94
N ASN A 5 15.29 0.21 3.51
CA ASN A 5 14.59 -1.07 3.67
C ASN A 5 13.39 -0.96 4.61
N GLN A 6 13.50 -0.18 5.68
CA GLN A 6 12.41 0.01 6.63
C GLN A 6 11.21 0.70 5.99
N GLN A 7 11.44 1.66 5.08
CA GLN A 7 10.36 2.33 4.38
C GLN A 7 9.62 1.40 3.40
N VAL A 8 10.30 0.48 2.71
CA VAL A 8 9.62 -0.47 1.79
C VAL A 8 8.79 -1.42 2.62
N MET A 9 9.37 -1.92 3.72
CA MET A 9 8.72 -2.85 4.61
C MET A 9 7.48 -2.23 5.27
N GLN A 10 7.56 -0.96 5.70
CA GLN A 10 6.40 -0.23 6.20
C GLN A 10 5.33 -0.05 5.12
N ALA A 11 5.72 0.29 3.89
CA ALA A 11 4.77 0.42 2.78
C ALA A 11 4.08 -0.92 2.48
N GLN A 12 4.83 -2.02 2.39
CA GLN A 12 4.25 -3.37 2.23
C GLN A 12 3.29 -3.73 3.35
N GLN A 13 3.68 -3.45 4.60
CA GLN A 13 2.83 -3.75 5.75
C GLN A 13 1.53 -2.92 5.71
N ALA A 14 1.62 -1.63 5.35
CA ALA A 14 0.46 -0.77 5.17
C ALA A 14 -0.46 -1.27 4.04
N ILE A 15 0.09 -1.76 2.93
CA ILE A 15 -0.67 -2.36 1.83
C ILE A 15 -1.40 -3.62 2.30
N GLN A 16 -0.74 -4.52 3.02
CA GLN A 16 -1.38 -5.74 3.54
C GLN A 16 -2.50 -5.41 4.54
N GLN A 17 -2.27 -4.46 5.45
CA GLN A 17 -3.32 -4.02 6.37
C GLN A 17 -4.49 -3.42 5.63
N ALA A 18 -4.23 -2.62 4.59
CA ALA A 18 -5.29 -2.06 3.77
C ALA A 18 -6.09 -3.15 3.06
N GLN A 19 -5.44 -4.17 2.49
CA GLN A 19 -6.12 -5.32 1.88
C GLN A 19 -7.02 -6.07 2.86
N GLN A 20 -6.56 -6.27 4.08
CA GLN A 20 -7.37 -6.92 5.12
C GLN A 20 -8.52 -6.02 5.58
N ASN A 21 -8.29 -4.72 5.71
CA ASN A 21 -9.33 -3.74 6.03
C ASN A 21 -10.39 -3.68 4.93
N MET A 22 -9.99 -3.73 3.66
CA MET A 22 -10.87 -3.79 2.49
C MET A 22 -11.75 -5.03 2.46
N GLN A 23 -11.20 -6.22 2.75
CA GLN A 23 -12.02 -7.43 2.84
C GLN A 23 -13.09 -7.34 3.94
N ASN A 24 -12.77 -6.65 5.04
CA ASN A 24 -13.71 -6.42 6.13
C ASN A 24 -14.59 -5.18 5.92
N ALA A 25 -14.33 -4.38 4.89
CA ALA A 25 -15.01 -3.11 4.66
C ALA A 25 -16.43 -3.26 4.09
N ALA A 26 -16.78 -4.45 3.58
CA ALA A 26 -18.13 -4.75 3.08
C ALA A 26 -19.23 -4.45 4.11
N ASN A 27 -18.91 -4.52 5.41
CA ASN A 27 -19.83 -4.21 6.50
C ASN A 27 -19.42 -2.98 7.33
N ASP A 28 -18.31 -2.32 6.99
CA ASP A 28 -17.74 -1.25 7.81
C ASP A 28 -17.04 -0.18 6.95
N PRO A 29 -17.74 0.89 6.56
CA PRO A 29 -17.19 1.95 5.71
C PRO A 29 -16.01 2.69 6.37
N GLN A 30 -15.87 2.66 7.70
CA GLN A 30 -14.69 3.24 8.37
C GLN A 30 -13.43 2.45 8.04
N LYS A 31 -13.53 1.12 7.89
CA LYS A 31 -12.39 0.29 7.47
C LYS A 31 -11.99 0.57 6.03
N LEU A 32 -12.96 0.84 5.15
CA LEU A 32 -12.67 1.26 3.77
C LEU A 32 -11.85 2.55 3.76
N GLN A 33 -12.24 3.52 4.58
CA GLN A 33 -11.57 4.81 4.70
C GLN A 33 -10.15 4.66 5.27
N GLN A 34 -9.97 3.81 6.28
CA GLN A 34 -8.64 3.48 6.80
C GLN A 34 -7.76 2.79 5.76
N ALA A 35 -8.29 1.81 5.02
CA ALA A 35 -7.55 1.15 3.97
C ALA A 35 -7.09 2.14 2.88
N GLN A 36 -7.97 3.08 2.51
CA GLN A 36 -7.65 4.12 1.54
C GLN A 36 -6.50 5.01 2.03
N GLN A 37 -6.51 5.44 3.30
CA GLN A 37 -5.40 6.21 3.89
C GLN A 37 -4.09 5.40 3.92
N GLN A 38 -4.15 4.13 4.33
CA GLN A 38 -2.98 3.25 4.41
C GLN A 38 -2.33 3.05 3.03
N LEU A 39 -3.14 2.83 1.99
CA LEU A 39 -2.64 2.72 0.61
C LEU A 39 -2.02 4.03 0.13
N GLN A 40 -2.61 5.17 0.47
CA GLN A 40 -2.10 6.48 0.07
C GLN A 40 -0.74 6.78 0.73
N GLN A 41 -0.58 6.44 2.01
CA GLN A 41 0.71 6.56 2.70
C GLN A 41 1.76 5.62 2.12
N ALA A 42 1.40 4.36 1.85
CA ALA A 42 2.29 3.40 1.20
C ALA A 42 2.74 3.88 -0.18
N GLN A 43 1.83 4.45 -0.97
CA GLN A 43 2.13 5.01 -2.29
C GLN A 43 3.15 6.15 -2.20
N GLN A 44 2.97 7.11 -1.30
CA GLN A 44 3.92 8.20 -1.13
C GLN A 44 5.29 7.70 -0.67
N GLY A 45 5.32 6.75 0.28
CA GLY A 45 6.56 6.14 0.76
C GLY A 45 7.34 5.44 -0.35
N LEU A 46 6.65 4.66 -1.18
CA LEU A 46 7.26 3.97 -2.33
C LEU A 46 7.74 4.95 -3.40
N GLN A 47 6.96 5.99 -3.70
CA GLN A 47 7.31 6.97 -4.73
C GLN A 47 8.53 7.81 -4.33
N GLN A 48 8.60 8.22 -3.06
CA GLN A 48 9.74 8.95 -2.52
C GLN A 48 11.03 8.10 -2.56
N MET A 49 10.88 6.80 -2.32
CA MET A 49 12.02 5.88 -2.36
C MET A 49 12.48 5.55 -3.79
N GLN A 50 11.53 5.47 -4.72
CA GLN A 50 11.84 5.34 -6.15
C GLN A 50 12.66 6.54 -6.64
N GLN A 51 12.33 7.76 -6.20
CA GLN A 51 13.11 8.96 -6.50
C GLN A 51 14.48 8.99 -5.82
N GLN A 52 14.60 8.46 -4.60
CA GLN A 52 15.89 8.36 -3.90
C GLN A 52 16.84 7.33 -4.53
N GLY A 53 16.43 6.60 -5.57
CA GLY A 53 17.29 5.68 -6.28
C GLY A 53 17.72 4.50 -5.42
N ALA A 54 16.81 3.99 -4.57
CA ALA A 54 17.02 2.81 -3.73
C ALA A 54 17.27 1.55 -4.59
N SER A 55 18.48 1.45 -5.13
CA SER A 55 18.91 0.40 -6.06
C SER A 55 19.10 -0.92 -5.34
N GLN A 56 19.41 -0.86 -4.04
CA GLN A 56 19.62 -2.03 -3.19
C GLN A 56 18.32 -2.80 -2.92
N ASN A 57 17.16 -2.14 -3.05
CA ASN A 57 15.86 -2.69 -2.73
C ASN A 57 14.87 -2.62 -3.89
N GLN A 58 15.36 -2.47 -5.12
CA GLN A 58 14.54 -2.37 -6.34
C GLN A 58 13.51 -3.50 -6.45
N GLN A 59 13.89 -4.71 -6.08
CA GLN A 59 13.04 -5.89 -6.18
C GLN A 59 11.88 -5.84 -5.18
N GLN A 60 12.16 -5.44 -3.93
CA GLN A 60 11.10 -5.25 -2.91
C GLN A 60 10.23 -4.03 -3.24
N LEU A 61 10.83 -2.96 -3.76
CA LEU A 61 10.10 -1.78 -4.22
C LEU A 61 9.12 -2.12 -5.36
N GLN A 62 9.56 -2.92 -6.34
CA GLN A 62 8.69 -3.39 -7.41
C GLN A 62 7.55 -4.27 -6.90
N GLN A 63 7.83 -5.21 -5.99
CA GLN A 63 6.78 -6.01 -5.36
C GLN A 63 5.76 -5.13 -4.64
N ALA A 64 6.24 -4.22 -3.80
CA ALA A 64 5.38 -3.32 -3.05
C ALA A 64 4.52 -2.42 -3.99
N GLN A 65 5.07 -1.95 -5.10
CA GLN A 65 4.29 -1.21 -6.11
C GLN A 65 3.21 -2.09 -6.76
N GLN A 66 3.52 -3.35 -7.06
CA GLN A 66 2.56 -4.28 -7.66
C GLN A 66 1.44 -4.63 -6.67
N GLU A 67 1.77 -4.90 -5.41
CA GLU A 67 0.81 -5.13 -4.32
C GLU A 67 -0.07 -3.90 -4.09
N LEU A 68 0.52 -2.70 -4.09
CA LEU A 68 -0.19 -1.43 -3.98
C LEU A 68 -1.22 -1.27 -5.10
N GLN A 69 -0.83 -1.57 -6.34
CA GLN A 69 -1.69 -1.43 -7.50
C GLN A 69 -2.86 -2.42 -7.45
N GLN A 70 -2.62 -3.66 -7.04
CA GLN A 70 -3.69 -4.64 -6.79
C GLN A 70 -4.64 -4.16 -5.69
N ALA A 71 -4.10 -3.68 -4.58
CA ALA A 71 -4.90 -3.19 -3.47
C ALA A 71 -5.76 -1.97 -3.87
N GLN A 72 -5.23 -1.05 -4.67
CA GLN A 72 -6.02 0.07 -5.20
C GLN A 72 -7.14 -0.39 -6.14
N GLN A 73 -6.89 -1.39 -6.99
CA GLN A 73 -7.96 -1.99 -7.82
C GLN A 73 -9.04 -2.63 -6.96
N GLN A 74 -8.67 -3.40 -5.94
CA GLN A 74 -9.63 -3.97 -5.00
C GLN A 74 -10.44 -2.87 -4.29
N LEU A 75 -9.79 -1.79 -3.85
CA LEU A 75 -10.47 -0.67 -3.22
C LEU A 75 -11.53 -0.06 -4.13
N GLN A 76 -11.20 0.16 -5.41
CA GLN A 76 -12.17 0.67 -6.41
C GLN A 76 -13.32 -0.30 -6.65
N GLN A 77 -13.05 -1.60 -6.69
CA GLN A 77 -14.10 -2.61 -6.87
C GLN A 77 -15.05 -2.63 -5.67
N ILE A 78 -14.52 -2.52 -4.45
CA ILE A 78 -15.32 -2.48 -3.23
C ILE A 78 -16.12 -1.18 -3.14
N GLN A 79 -15.52 -0.04 -3.51
CA GLN A 79 -16.26 1.23 -3.58
C GLN A 79 -17.39 1.24 -4.62
N GLN A 80 -17.28 0.44 -5.69
CA GLN A 80 -18.36 0.29 -6.66
C GLN A 80 -19.42 -0.74 -6.25
N GLN A 81 -19.08 -1.66 -5.35
CA GLN A 81 -19.98 -2.73 -4.89
C GLN A 81 -20.67 -2.42 -3.56
N GLY A 82 -20.11 -1.50 -2.75
CA GLY A 82 -20.65 -1.04 -1.47
C GLY A 82 -21.62 0.13 -1.59
#